data_AF-A0A420MJZ3-F1
#
_entry.id   AF-A0A420MJZ3-F1
#
_cell.length_a   1.000
_cell.length_b   1.000
_cell.length_c   1.000
_cell.angle_alpha   90.00
_cell.angle_beta   90.00
_cell.angle_gamma   90.00
#
_symmetry.space_group_name_H-M   'P 1'
#
loop_
_entity.id
_entity.type
_entity.pdbx_description
1 polymer ?
#
loop_
_entity_poly.entity_id
_entity_poly.type
_entity_poly.pdbx_seq_one_letter_code
_entity_poly.pdbx_strand_id
1 'polypeptide(L)'
;MDFPGLTKYHKKPYADISPKLPELSQEGRTVLITGGSGGIGLAIAKAFIAAKAKRVIILGRHVDKLDSATVELLKEAATTGSPTVAEARVCDISSLESTSSLWARLRAEEKVVDVLILNAAANGAMKPLL
;
A
#
# COMPACT_ATOMS: atom_id res chain seq x y z
N MET A 1 -2.62 -1.03 -23.53
CA MET A 1 -4.02 -1.17 -23.96
C MET A 1 -4.44 0.18 -24.48
N ASP A 2 -4.69 0.28 -25.78
CA ASP A 2 -5.23 1.48 -26.41
C ASP A 2 -6.75 1.36 -26.43
N PHE A 3 -7.44 2.29 -25.76
CA PHE A 3 -8.90 2.36 -25.80
C PHE A 3 -9.31 3.26 -26.96
N PRO A 4 -9.98 2.73 -28.01
CA PRO A 4 -10.39 3.54 -29.16
C PRO A 4 -11.34 4.65 -28.69
N GLY A 5 -10.93 5.91 -28.89
CA GLY A 5 -11.68 7.11 -28.52
C GLY A 5 -11.10 7.92 -27.34
N LEU A 6 -10.19 7.35 -26.53
CA LEU A 6 -9.55 8.12 -25.45
C LEU A 6 -8.23 8.74 -25.96
N THR A 7 -8.23 10.06 -26.15
CA THR A 7 -7.08 10.81 -26.69
C THR A 7 -6.13 11.34 -25.61
N LYS A 8 -6.52 11.28 -24.34
CA LYS A 8 -5.73 11.80 -23.21
C LYS A 8 -5.76 10.83 -22.03
N TYR A 9 -4.57 10.50 -21.53
CA TYR A 9 -4.39 9.65 -20.36
C TYR A 9 -3.57 10.38 -19.30
N HIS A 10 -4.01 10.31 -18.05
CA HIS A 10 -3.30 10.86 -16.91
C HIS A 10 -2.64 9.71 -16.13
N LYS A 11 -1.32 9.75 -16.01
CA LYS A 11 -0.52 8.75 -15.25
C LYS A 11 0.13 9.35 -14.00
N LYS A 12 -0.14 10.62 -13.72
CA LYS A 12 0.42 11.38 -12.61
C LYS A 12 -0.73 11.99 -11.79
N PRO A 13 -0.57 12.11 -10.47
CA PRO A 13 -1.49 12.89 -9.64
C PRO A 13 -1.65 14.32 -10.18
N TYR A 14 -2.84 14.90 -10.04
CA TYR A 14 -3.04 16.33 -10.26
C TYR A 14 -2.27 17.12 -9.18
N ALA A 15 -1.95 18.39 -9.47
CA ALA A 15 -1.19 19.23 -8.57
C ALA A 15 -1.84 19.28 -7.16
N ASP A 16 -3.16 19.47 -7.12
CA ASP A 16 -3.96 19.63 -5.90
C ASP A 16 -4.03 18.37 -5.02
N ILE A 17 -3.69 17.20 -5.56
CA ILE A 17 -3.67 15.92 -4.83
C ILE A 17 -2.28 15.29 -4.84
N SER A 18 -1.25 16.08 -5.13
CA SER A 18 0.12 15.58 -5.13
C SER A 18 0.51 15.18 -3.70
N PRO A 19 1.01 13.95 -3.48
CA PRO A 19 1.43 13.52 -2.14
C PRO A 19 2.62 14.31 -1.60
N LYS A 20 3.25 15.16 -2.41
CA LYS A 20 4.38 16.02 -2.03
C LYS A 20 3.93 17.37 -1.46
N LEU A 21 2.63 17.66 -1.45
CA LEU A 21 2.10 18.88 -0.86
C LEU A 21 2.31 18.88 0.67
N PRO A 22 2.83 19.96 1.27
CA PRO A 22 3.10 20.03 2.71
C PRO A 22 1.88 19.71 3.60
N GLU A 23 0.69 20.18 3.20
CA GLU A 23 -0.58 19.97 3.91
C GLU A 23 -1.07 18.51 3.86
N LEU A 24 -0.56 17.71 2.93
CA LEU A 24 -0.86 16.29 2.81
C LEU A 24 0.21 15.39 3.45
N SER A 25 1.22 15.98 4.09
CA SER A 25 2.31 15.27 4.78
C SER A 25 1.78 14.22 5.76
N GLN A 26 2.47 13.08 5.80
CA GLN A 26 2.19 11.96 6.69
C GLN A 26 3.36 11.71 7.66
N GLU A 27 4.25 12.68 7.82
CA GLU A 27 5.38 12.60 8.75
C GLU A 27 4.92 12.13 10.15
N GLY A 28 5.69 11.22 10.73
CA GLY A 28 5.39 10.60 12.02
C GLY A 28 4.39 9.44 11.98
N ARG A 29 3.58 9.30 10.91
CA ARG A 29 2.50 8.30 10.85
C ARG A 29 2.96 6.94 10.34
N THR A 30 2.36 5.88 10.90
CA THR A 30 2.45 4.50 10.42
C THR A 30 1.18 4.16 9.62
N VAL A 31 1.39 3.68 8.40
CA VAL A 31 0.33 3.38 7.44
C VAL A 31 0.31 1.88 7.17
N LEU A 32 -0.84 1.22 7.35
CA LEU A 32 -1.03 -0.21 7.08
C LEU A 32 -1.97 -0.40 5.88
N ILE A 33 -1.50 -1.10 4.85
CA ILE A 33 -2.21 -1.24 3.57
C ILE A 33 -2.48 -2.71 3.29
N THR A 34 -3.76 -3.09 3.22
CA THR A 34 -4.17 -4.43 2.78
C THR A 34 -4.03 -4.56 1.26
N GLY A 35 -3.49 -5.68 0.77
CA GLY A 35 -3.31 -5.90 -0.68
C GLY A 35 -2.27 -4.95 -1.29
N GLY A 36 -1.24 -4.59 -0.53
CA GLY A 36 -0.23 -3.58 -0.92
C GLY A 36 0.87 -4.11 -1.84
N SER A 37 0.87 -5.40 -2.18
CA SER A 37 1.92 -6.02 -3.01
C SER A 37 1.79 -5.78 -4.51
N GLY A 38 0.81 -4.98 -4.96
CA GLY A 38 0.62 -4.68 -6.37
C GLY A 38 -0.56 -3.74 -6.65
N GLY A 39 -0.75 -3.40 -7.93
CA GLY A 39 -1.89 -2.61 -8.41
C GLY A 39 -2.08 -1.30 -7.64
N ILE A 40 -3.34 -1.02 -7.28
CA ILE A 40 -3.73 0.21 -6.55
C ILE A 40 -3.08 0.25 -5.16
N GLY A 41 -3.03 -0.87 -4.43
CA GLY A 41 -2.43 -0.91 -3.10
C GLY A 41 -0.95 -0.51 -3.09
N LEU A 42 -0.19 -0.96 -4.09
CA LEU A 42 1.21 -0.56 -4.26
C LEU A 42 1.35 0.92 -4.63
N ALA A 43 0.46 1.42 -5.51
CA ALA A 43 0.45 2.84 -5.86
C ALA A 43 0.12 3.73 -4.64
N ILE A 44 -0.81 3.31 -3.79
CA ILE A 44 -1.12 3.96 -2.52
C ILE A 44 0.12 3.96 -1.61
N ALA A 45 0.79 2.81 -1.46
CA ALA A 45 2.00 2.70 -0.64
C ALA A 45 3.10 3.68 -1.10
N LYS A 46 3.34 3.79 -2.42
CA LYS A 46 4.26 4.78 -2.98
C LYS A 46 3.84 6.22 -2.69
N ALA A 47 2.55 6.52 -2.78
CA ALA A 47 2.05 7.86 -2.47
C ALA A 47 2.30 8.23 -1.00
N PHE A 48 2.09 7.30 -0.05
CA PHE A 48 2.40 7.53 1.37
C PHE A 48 3.90 7.68 1.63
N ILE A 49 4.76 6.97 0.89
CA ILE A 49 6.22 7.18 0.92
C ILE A 49 6.58 8.59 0.42
N ALA A 50 6.01 9.02 -0.69
CA ALA A 50 6.22 10.36 -1.23
C ALA A 50 5.69 11.46 -0.28
N ALA A 51 4.66 11.16 0.49
CA ALA A 51 4.14 12.00 1.58
C ALA A 51 4.93 11.86 2.90
N LYS A 52 6.09 11.20 2.88
CA LYS A 52 7.03 11.06 4.01
C LYS A 52 6.42 10.40 5.25
N ALA A 53 5.53 9.42 5.06
CA ALA A 53 5.08 8.58 6.16
C ALA A 53 6.28 8.03 6.95
N LYS A 54 6.19 7.95 8.29
CA LYS A 54 7.26 7.35 9.09
C LYS A 54 7.47 5.89 8.68
N ARG A 55 6.36 5.18 8.47
CA ARG A 55 6.36 3.76 8.12
C ARG A 55 5.19 3.42 7.20
N VAL A 56 5.46 2.59 6.21
CA VAL A 56 4.45 1.98 5.35
C VAL A 56 4.57 0.46 5.46
N ILE A 57 3.51 -0.19 5.92
CA ILE A 57 3.41 -1.64 6.06
C ILE A 57 2.43 -2.16 5.01
N ILE A 58 2.88 -3.00 4.10
CA ILE A 58 2.02 -3.66 3.11
C ILE A 58 1.69 -5.09 3.52
N LEU A 59 0.43 -5.48 3.30
CA LEU A 59 -0.06 -6.83 3.55
C LEU A 59 -0.36 -7.56 2.25
N GLY A 60 -0.13 -8.87 2.26
CA GLY A 60 -0.46 -9.77 1.16
C GLY A 60 -0.30 -11.23 1.59
N ARG A 61 -0.63 -12.15 0.70
CA ARG A 61 -0.56 -13.61 0.97
C ARG A 61 0.70 -14.25 0.41
N HIS A 62 1.28 -13.65 -0.62
CA HIS A 62 2.38 -14.22 -1.39
C HIS A 62 3.67 -13.50 -1.06
N VAL A 63 4.61 -14.21 -0.44
CA VAL A 63 5.89 -13.68 0.06
C VAL A 63 6.72 -13.10 -1.08
N ASP A 64 6.83 -13.82 -2.20
CA ASP A 64 7.54 -13.41 -3.41
C ASP A 64 7.06 -12.05 -3.96
N LYS A 65 5.73 -11.83 -3.97
CA LYS A 65 5.15 -10.55 -4.38
C LYS A 65 5.39 -9.44 -3.36
N LEU A 66 5.35 -9.77 -2.08
CA LEU A 66 5.62 -8.83 -1.00
C LEU A 66 7.09 -8.37 -1.00
N ASP A 67 8.02 -9.28 -1.24
CA ASP A 67 9.44 -8.98 -1.32
C ASP A 67 9.73 -8.07 -2.53
N SER A 68 9.18 -8.42 -3.70
CA SER A 68 9.28 -7.60 -4.91
C SER A 68 8.71 -6.19 -4.70
N ALA A 69 7.53 -6.09 -4.09
CA ALA A 69 6.90 -4.81 -3.78
C ALA A 69 7.71 -3.99 -2.77
N THR A 70 8.29 -4.64 -1.75
CA THR A 70 9.14 -3.94 -0.75
C THR A 70 10.37 -3.34 -1.40
N VAL A 71 11.04 -4.07 -2.31
CA VAL A 71 12.18 -3.54 -3.09
C VAL A 71 11.76 -2.32 -3.91
N GLU A 72 10.59 -2.36 -4.53
CA GLU A 72 10.06 -1.23 -5.31
C GLU A 72 9.74 -0.01 -4.43
N LEU A 73 9.19 -0.24 -3.23
CA LEU A 73 8.93 0.80 -2.24
C LEU A 73 10.21 1.44 -1.70
N LEU A 74 11.25 0.65 -1.45
CA LEU A 74 12.57 1.17 -1.05
C LEU A 74 13.21 2.03 -2.16
N LYS A 75 13.04 1.64 -3.42
CA LYS A 75 13.46 2.47 -4.57
C LYS A 75 12.68 3.78 -4.64
N GLU A 76 11.37 3.75 -4.39
CA GLU A 76 10.54 4.95 -4.32
C GLU A 76 11.01 5.88 -3.21
N ALA A 77 11.29 5.34 -2.02
CA ALA A 77 11.80 6.11 -0.88
C ALA A 77 13.13 6.79 -1.21
N ALA A 78 14.07 6.06 -1.80
CA ALA A 78 15.34 6.62 -2.26
C ALA A 78 15.15 7.72 -3.32
N THR A 79 14.27 7.49 -4.31
CA THR A 79 13.99 8.45 -5.39
C THR A 79 13.32 9.73 -4.89
N THR A 80 12.50 9.62 -3.85
CA THR A 80 11.78 10.75 -3.25
C THR A 80 12.54 11.43 -2.12
N GLY A 81 13.71 10.90 -1.72
CA GLY A 81 14.45 11.37 -0.54
C GLY A 81 13.66 11.16 0.76
N SER A 82 12.75 10.20 0.78
CA SER A 82 11.87 9.93 1.91
C SER A 82 12.56 9.02 2.93
N PRO A 83 12.52 9.33 4.24
CA PRO A 83 13.06 8.48 5.30
C PRO A 83 12.12 7.32 5.67
N THR A 84 11.08 7.07 4.86
CA THR A 84 10.04 6.08 5.16
C THR A 84 10.63 4.68 5.32
N VAL A 85 10.30 4.00 6.42
CA VAL A 85 10.56 2.57 6.56
C VAL A 85 9.46 1.78 5.85
N ALA A 86 9.81 1.03 4.81
CA ALA A 86 8.88 0.14 4.11
C ALA A 86 9.00 -1.30 4.65
N GLU A 87 7.88 -1.88 5.07
CA GLU A 87 7.83 -3.25 5.60
C GLU A 87 6.72 -4.06 4.93
N ALA A 88 6.91 -5.37 4.79
CA ALA A 88 5.87 -6.29 4.39
C ALA A 88 5.48 -7.23 5.53
N ARG A 89 4.22 -7.66 5.56
CA ARG A 89 3.74 -8.74 6.44
C ARG A 89 2.80 -9.66 5.67
N VAL A 90 3.00 -10.96 5.84
CA VAL A 90 2.05 -11.95 5.31
C VAL A 90 0.79 -11.92 6.17
N CYS A 91 -0.35 -11.69 5.55
CA CYS A 91 -1.66 -11.73 6.18
C CYS A 91 -2.73 -12.06 5.15
N ASP A 92 -3.55 -13.07 5.45
CA ASP A 92 -4.79 -13.31 4.73
C ASP A 92 -5.94 -12.57 5.44
N ILE A 93 -6.37 -11.46 4.84
CA ILE A 93 -7.44 -10.61 5.38
C ILE A 93 -8.80 -11.31 5.44
N SER A 94 -8.99 -12.42 4.72
CA SER A 94 -10.21 -13.23 4.81
C SER A 94 -10.21 -14.17 6.03
N SER A 95 -9.08 -14.33 6.70
CA SER A 95 -8.92 -15.17 7.89
C SER A 95 -8.89 -14.33 9.17
N LEU A 96 -9.86 -14.56 10.06
CA LEU A 96 -9.90 -13.94 11.39
C LEU A 96 -8.67 -14.32 12.24
N GLU A 97 -8.16 -15.53 12.09
CA GLU A 97 -6.95 -15.98 12.78
C GLU A 97 -5.72 -15.22 12.27
N SER A 98 -5.57 -15.11 10.95
CA SER A 98 -4.43 -14.40 10.33
C SER A 98 -4.42 -12.92 10.72
N THR A 99 -5.57 -12.27 10.66
CA THR A 99 -5.71 -10.86 11.07
C THR A 99 -5.48 -10.68 12.57
N SER A 100 -5.99 -11.56 13.42
CA SER A 100 -5.74 -11.52 14.88
C SER A 100 -4.26 -11.69 15.21
N SER A 101 -3.57 -12.61 14.53
CA SER A 101 -2.13 -12.83 14.68
C SER A 101 -1.31 -11.62 14.23
N LEU A 102 -1.68 -10.99 13.10
CA LEU A 102 -1.06 -9.73 12.66
C LEU A 102 -1.18 -8.65 13.72
N TRP A 103 -2.39 -8.41 14.25
CA TRP A 103 -2.61 -7.38 15.27
C TRP A 103 -1.88 -7.68 16.58
N ALA A 104 -1.81 -8.96 16.99
CA ALA A 104 -1.04 -9.35 18.16
C ALA A 104 0.46 -9.05 17.98
N ARG A 105 1.03 -9.32 16.81
CA ARG A 105 2.44 -8.98 16.49
C ARG A 105 2.67 -7.48 16.47
N LEU A 106 1.80 -6.71 15.83
CA LEU A 106 1.93 -5.24 15.81
C LEU A 106 1.87 -4.65 17.23
N ARG A 107 1.00 -5.18 18.09
CA ARG A 107 0.96 -4.79 19.52
C ARG A 107 2.24 -5.17 20.26
N ALA A 108 2.76 -6.38 20.06
CA ALA A 108 4.01 -6.82 20.69
C ALA A 108 5.23 -6.02 20.22
N GLU A 109 5.20 -5.55 18.97
CA GLU A 109 6.22 -4.65 18.39
C GLU A 109 6.00 -3.17 18.76
N GLU A 110 5.00 -2.87 19.61
CA GLU A 110 4.58 -1.51 19.99
C GLU A 110 4.31 -0.58 18.78
N LYS A 111 3.85 -1.17 17.67
CA LYS A 111 3.53 -0.46 16.43
C LYS A 111 2.08 0.00 16.46
N VAL A 112 1.90 1.29 16.72
CA VAL A 112 0.63 1.99 16.50
C VAL A 112 0.42 2.21 15.01
N VAL A 113 -0.79 1.91 14.52
CA VAL A 113 -1.22 2.18 13.14
C VAL A 113 -2.11 3.42 13.15
N ASP A 114 -1.66 4.49 12.51
CA ASP A 114 -2.39 5.76 12.42
C ASP A 114 -3.39 5.76 11.26
N VAL A 115 -3.02 5.08 10.16
CA VAL A 115 -3.84 5.00 8.94
C VAL A 115 -3.98 3.55 8.51
N LEU A 116 -5.21 3.08 8.38
CA LEU A 116 -5.55 1.75 7.88
C LEU A 116 -6.24 1.85 6.52
N ILE A 117 -5.67 1.24 5.49
CA ILE A 117 -6.24 1.19 4.15
C ILE A 117 -6.73 -0.22 3.83
N LEU A 118 -8.06 -0.34 3.74
CA LEU A 118 -8.77 -1.57 3.39
C LEU A 118 -8.93 -1.68 1.87
N ASN A 119 -7.81 -1.90 1.17
CA ASN A 119 -7.74 -2.03 -0.28
C ASN A 119 -7.85 -3.48 -0.79
N ALA A 120 -7.49 -4.48 0.01
CA ALA A 120 -7.52 -5.87 -0.46
C ALA A 120 -8.93 -6.29 -0.89
N ALA A 121 -9.01 -6.91 -2.06
CA ALA A 121 -10.22 -7.51 -2.60
C ALA A 121 -9.97 -8.98 -2.94
N ALA A 122 -10.99 -9.80 -2.76
CA ALA A 122 -11.04 -11.16 -3.27
C ALA A 122 -12.08 -11.22 -4.38
N ASN A 123 -11.71 -11.77 -5.53
CA ASN A 123 -12.70 -12.17 -6.51
C ASN A 123 -13.35 -13.45 -5.97
N GLY A 124 -14.67 -13.43 -5.83
CA GLY A 124 -15.44 -14.64 -5.53
C GLY A 124 -15.29 -15.69 -6.64
N ALA A 125 -15.92 -16.85 -6.46
CA ALA A 125 -15.98 -17.85 -7.52
C ALA A 125 -16.52 -17.21 -8.80
N MET A 126 -15.67 -17.13 -9.82
CA MET A 126 -16.05 -16.66 -11.15
C MET A 126 -17.03 -17.68 -11.73
N LYS A 127 -18.32 -17.41 -11.62
CA LYS A 127 -19.36 -18.12 -12.36
C LYS A 127 -19.83 -17.23 -13.50
N PRO A 128 -20.14 -17.81 -14.67
CA PRO A 128 -20.85 -17.06 -15.70
C PRO A 128 -22.10 -16.43 -15.09
N LEU A 129 -22.44 -15.23 -15.56
CA LEU A 129 -23.67 -14.54 -15.16
C LEU A 129 -24.95 -15.22 -15.71
N LEU A 130 -24.81 -16.39 -16.35
CA LEU A 130 -25.84 -17.18 -17.03
C LEU A 130 -25.65 -18.67 -16.73
#